data_AF-A0A947YT59-F1
#
_entry.id   AF-A0A947YT59-F1
#
_cell.length_a   1.000
_cell.length_b   1.000
_cell.length_c   1.000
_cell.angle_alpha   90.00
_cell.angle_beta   90.00
_cell.angle_gamma   90.00
#
_symmetry.space_group_name_H-M   'P 1'
#
loop_
_entity.id
_entity.type
_entity.pdbx_description
1 polymer ?
#
loop_
_entity_poly.entity_id
_entity_poly.type
_entity_poly.pdbx_seq_one_letter_code
_entity_poly.pdbx_strand_id
1 'polypeptide(L)'
;MRIADCGLRIADLFLKPAILCATIVSFIILTGCAKESATTKGEIVGCDDFGRKIVLPKSPERIVVISGSPIDAIFELGAGERIVAVQDS
;
A
#
# COMPACT_ATOMS: atom_id res chain seq x y z
N MET A 1 -40.87 -44.46 -27.24
CA MET A 1 -40.73 -43.12 -27.85
C MET A 1 -40.69 -42.12 -26.70
N ARG A 2 -39.52 -41.52 -26.41
CA ARG A 2 -39.22 -40.86 -25.12
C ARG A 2 -39.72 -39.41 -25.10
N ILE A 3 -40.49 -39.05 -24.06
CA ILE A 3 -40.98 -37.69 -23.75
C ILE A 3 -40.00 -36.95 -22.80
N ALA A 4 -38.87 -37.56 -22.45
CA ALA A 4 -37.98 -37.09 -21.38
C ALA A 4 -36.97 -35.99 -21.78
N ASP A 5 -36.85 -35.64 -23.07
CA ASP A 5 -35.79 -34.74 -23.54
C ASP A 5 -36.15 -33.24 -23.47
N CYS A 6 -37.38 -32.89 -23.07
CA CYS A 6 -37.86 -31.49 -23.08
C CYS A 6 -37.57 -30.71 -21.78
N GLY A 7 -37.36 -31.38 -20.65
CA GLY A 7 -37.22 -30.74 -19.33
C GLY A 7 -35.83 -30.18 -19.00
N LEU A 8 -34.78 -30.65 -19.69
CA LEU A 8 -33.39 -30.36 -19.30
C LEU A 8 -32.86 -29.02 -19.84
N ARG A 9 -33.50 -28.41 -20.84
CA ARG A 9 -33.04 -27.14 -21.47
C ARG A 9 -33.53 -25.86 -20.78
N ILE A 10 -34.51 -25.93 -19.88
CA ILE A 10 -35.11 -24.76 -19.23
C ILE A 10 -34.28 -24.32 -18.01
N ALA A 11 -33.70 -25.27 -17.28
CA ALA A 11 -32.82 -24.99 -16.14
C ALA A 11 -31.53 -24.24 -16.56
N ASP A 12 -30.99 -24.54 -17.74
CA ASP A 12 -29.80 -23.88 -18.30
C ASP A 12 -30.06 -22.43 -18.76
N LEU A 13 -31.32 -22.05 -18.96
CA LEU A 13 -31.71 -20.73 -19.48
C LEU A 13 -31.75 -19.65 -18.38
N PHE A 14 -32.03 -20.05 -17.13
CA PHE A 14 -32.07 -19.16 -15.96
C PHE A 14 -30.80 -19.20 -15.10
N LEU A 15 -30.04 -20.29 -15.17
CA LEU A 15 -28.81 -20.47 -14.39
C LEU A 15 -27.64 -19.61 -14.92
N LYS A 16 -27.57 -19.39 -16.25
CA LYS A 16 -26.51 -18.61 -16.91
C LYS A 16 -26.50 -17.11 -16.56
N PRO A 17 -27.63 -16.37 -16.54
CA PRO A 17 -27.60 -14.96 -16.13
C PRO A 17 -27.33 -14.79 -14.64
N ALA A 18 -27.79 -15.72 -13.79
CA ALA A 18 -27.54 -15.68 -12.35
C ALA A 18 -26.05 -15.88 -12.01
N ILE A 19 -25.38 -16.84 -12.67
CA ILE A 19 -23.94 -17.06 -12.52
C ILE A 19 -23.14 -15.87 -13.07
N LEU A 20 -23.55 -15.30 -14.21
CA LEU A 20 -22.90 -14.13 -14.81
C LEU A 20 -22.96 -12.92 -13.85
N CYS A 21 -24.13 -12.62 -13.29
CA CYS A 21 -24.30 -11.54 -12.32
C CYS A 21 -23.46 -11.76 -11.05
N ALA A 22 -23.39 -12.98 -10.53
CA ALA A 22 -22.57 -13.30 -9.36
C ALA A 22 -21.06 -13.06 -9.60
N THR A 23 -20.57 -13.40 -10.79
CA THR A 23 -19.15 -13.16 -11.15
C THR A 23 -18.82 -11.67 -11.30
N ILE A 24 -19.74 -10.88 -11.87
CA ILE A 24 -19.55 -9.43 -12.04
C ILE A 24 -19.55 -8.71 -10.69
N VAL A 25 -20.47 -9.07 -9.78
CA VAL A 25 -20.54 -8.48 -8.44
C VAL A 25 -19.29 -8.82 -7.63
N SER A 26 -18.78 -10.05 -7.74
CA SER A 26 -17.52 -10.46 -7.10
C SER A 26 -16.31 -9.64 -7.57
N PHE A 27 -16.21 -9.36 -8.87
CA PHE A 27 -15.15 -8.50 -9.42
C PHE A 27 -15.24 -7.05 -8.92
N ILE A 28 -16.44 -6.50 -8.78
CA ILE A 28 -16.64 -5.12 -8.28
C ILE A 28 -16.19 -5.00 -6.82
N ILE A 29 -16.50 -6.00 -5.98
CA ILE A 29 -16.09 -6.00 -4.57
C ILE A 29 -14.55 -6.09 -4.43
N LEU A 30 -13.88 -6.84 -5.31
CA LEU A 30 -12.41 -6.95 -5.29
C LEU A 30 -11.68 -5.66 -5.70
N THR A 31 -12.34 -4.76 -6.43
CA THR A 31 -11.73 -3.53 -6.96
C THR A 31 -11.94 -2.31 -6.05
N GLY A 32 -12.69 -2.45 -4.95
CA GLY A 32 -13.13 -1.35 -4.10
C GLY A 32 -12.41 -1.24 -2.77
N CYS A 33 -11.16 -0.77 -2.76
CA CYS A 33 -10.58 0.02 -1.65
C CYS A 33 -9.18 0.52 -2.04
N ALA A 34 -9.12 1.39 -3.05
CA ALA A 34 -7.95 2.24 -3.22
C ALA A 34 -8.03 3.35 -2.16
N LYS A 35 -7.32 3.17 -1.04
CA LYS A 35 -7.04 4.28 -0.12
C LYS A 35 -6.16 5.27 -0.87
N GLU A 36 -6.72 6.43 -1.18
CA GLU A 36 -6.00 7.54 -1.76
C GLU A 36 -4.98 8.03 -0.73
N SER A 37 -3.72 7.62 -0.90
CA SER A 37 -2.60 8.16 -0.12
C SER A 37 -2.27 9.52 -0.73
N ALA A 38 -2.85 10.58 -0.17
CA ALA A 38 -2.48 11.95 -0.48
C ALA A 38 -1.00 12.15 -0.15
N THR A 39 -0.14 11.95 -1.15
CA THR A 39 1.28 12.31 -1.07
C THR A 39 1.35 13.82 -1.25
N THR A 40 1.35 14.56 -0.13
CA THR A 40 1.77 15.96 -0.10
C THR A 40 3.21 16.01 -0.59
N LYS A 41 3.40 16.48 -1.83
CA LYS A 41 4.68 16.55 -2.53
C LYS A 41 5.67 17.42 -1.73
N GLY A 42 6.44 16.80 -0.82
CA GLY A 42 7.43 17.47 0.02
C GLY A 42 7.42 17.07 1.50
N GLU A 43 6.30 16.54 2.00
CA GLU A 43 6.16 16.15 3.40
C GLU A 43 6.58 14.68 3.58
N ILE A 44 7.64 14.44 4.35
CA ILE A 44 8.09 13.09 4.72
C ILE A 44 7.45 12.77 6.06
N VAL A 45 6.54 11.80 6.06
CA VAL A 45 5.84 11.34 7.27
C VAL A 45 6.33 9.93 7.60
N GLY A 46 6.71 9.71 8.85
CA GLY A 46 7.15 8.41 9.34
C GLY A 46 6.85 8.23 10.82
N CYS A 47 7.24 7.07 11.34
CA CYS A 47 7.21 6.78 12.77
C CYS A 47 8.61 6.35 13.21
N ASP A 48 8.97 6.62 14.45
CA ASP A 48 10.17 6.05 15.05
C ASP A 48 9.89 4.72 15.77
N ASP A 49 10.94 4.13 16.34
CA ASP A 49 10.89 2.86 17.05
C ASP A 49 9.99 2.87 18.30
N PHE A 50 9.66 4.06 18.81
CA PHE A 50 8.74 4.24 19.94
C PHE A 50 7.30 4.53 19.49
N GLY A 51 7.03 4.52 18.18
CA GLY A 51 5.71 4.79 17.61
C GLY A 51 5.32 6.28 17.58
N ARG A 52 6.27 7.20 17.78
CA ARG A 52 6.01 8.64 17.70
C ARG A 52 5.93 9.06 16.23
N LYS A 53 4.93 9.87 15.89
CA LYS A 53 4.77 10.42 14.53
C LYS A 53 5.83 11.48 14.27
N ILE A 54 6.60 11.30 13.20
CA ILE A 54 7.59 12.26 12.69
C ILE A 54 7.05 12.86 11.40
N VAL A 55 7.10 14.19 11.31
CA VAL A 55 6.71 14.95 10.12
C VAL A 55 7.86 15.88 9.76
N LEU A 56 8.45 15.67 8.58
CA LEU A 56 9.46 16.56 8.02
C LEU A 56 8.84 17.34 6.84
N PRO A 57 8.80 18.68 6.89
CA PRO A 57 8.16 19.49 5.84
C PRO A 57 9.00 19.53 4.54
N LYS A 58 10.28 19.17 4.63
CA LYS A 58 11.22 19.09 3.51
C LYS A 58 12.35 18.10 3.84
N SER A 59 13.16 17.77 2.83
CA SER A 59 14.39 17.01 3.02
C SER A 59 15.32 17.74 4.02
N PRO A 60 15.88 17.04 5.02
CA PRO A 60 16.72 17.66 6.03
C PRO A 60 18.04 18.14 5.43
N GLU A 61 18.45 19.36 5.81
CA GLU A 61 19.70 20.01 5.37
C GLU A 61 20.85 19.79 6.36
N ARG A 62 20.53 19.47 7.62
CA ARG A 62 21.49 19.29 8.72
C ARG A 62 21.04 18.14 9.61
N ILE A 63 21.93 17.20 9.87
CA ILE A 63 21.69 15.97 10.62
C ILE A 63 22.65 15.94 11.81
N VAL A 64 22.11 15.75 13.01
CA VAL A 64 22.89 15.50 14.23
C VAL A 64 22.71 14.03 14.59
N VAL A 65 23.83 13.32 14.77
CA VAL A 65 23.83 11.90 15.03
C VAL A 65 24.19 11.63 16.49
N ILE A 66 23.25 11.05 17.23
CA ILE A 66 23.38 10.77 18.68
C ILE A 66 23.84 9.34 19.00
N SER A 67 24.02 8.50 17.99
CA SER A 67 24.48 7.12 18.15
C SER A 67 25.26 6.67 16.92
N GLY A 68 26.18 5.72 17.06
CA GLY A 68 27.02 5.27 15.93
C GLY A 68 26.25 4.49 14.85
N SER A 69 25.20 3.76 15.23
CA SER A 69 24.42 2.88 14.35
C SER A 69 23.91 3.52 13.04
N PRO A 70 23.29 4.71 13.03
CA PRO A 70 22.75 5.32 11.81
C PRO A 70 23.81 5.92 10.86
N ILE A 71 25.09 6.03 11.25
CA ILE A 71 26.09 6.74 10.44
C ILE A 71 26.26 6.08 9.08
N ASP A 72 26.49 4.76 9.04
CA ASP A 72 26.73 4.02 7.79
C ASP A 72 25.55 4.14 6.83
N ALA A 73 24.33 3.98 7.35
CA ALA A 73 23.11 4.13 6.56
C ALA A 73 22.98 5.55 5.95
N ILE A 74 23.35 6.60 6.68
CA ILE A 74 23.30 7.97 6.17
C ILE A 74 24.31 8.16 5.03
N PHE A 75 25.49 7.54 5.12
CA PHE A 75 26.50 7.58 4.05
C PHE A 75 26.08 6.78 2.81
N GLU A 76 25.55 5.58 2.98
CA GLU A 76 25.03 4.75 1.89
C GLU A 76 23.90 5.43 1.12
N LEU A 77 23.09 6.24 1.82
CA LEU A 77 22.03 7.07 1.22
C LEU A 77 22.55 8.36 0.54
N GLY A 78 23.86 8.61 0.54
CA GLY A 78 24.47 9.79 -0.07
C GLY A 78 24.20 11.09 0.69
N ALA A 79 23.79 11.01 1.96
CA ALA A 79 23.48 12.16 2.80
C ALA A 79 24.59 12.50 3.82
N GLY A 80 25.76 11.86 3.71
CA GLY A 80 26.90 12.04 4.63
C GLY A 80 27.34 13.51 4.79
N GLU A 81 27.37 14.27 3.69
CA GLU A 81 27.72 15.71 3.68
C GLU A 81 26.76 16.60 4.51
N ARG A 82 25.62 16.06 4.95
CA ARG A 82 24.62 16.78 5.75
C ARG A 82 24.80 16.55 7.24
N ILE A 83 25.72 15.69 7.67
CA ILE A 83 26.02 15.46 9.08
C ILE A 83 26.81 16.66 9.62
N VAL A 84 26.25 17.36 10.61
CA VAL A 84 26.89 18.54 11.22
C VAL A 84 27.54 18.25 12.57
N ALA A 85 27.13 17.18 13.24
CA ALA A 85 27.70 16.73 14.50
C ALA A 85 27.43 15.25 14.72
N VAL A 86 28.39 14.59 15.37
CA VAL A 86 28.26 13.22 15.88
C VAL A 86 28.57 13.28 17.37
N GLN A 87 27.77 12.61 18.18
CA GLN A 87 28.04 12.47 19.60
C GLN A 87 29.29 11.61 19.81
N ASP A 88 30.27 12.16 20.53
CA ASP A 88 31.45 11.44 21.04
C ASP A 88 31.02 10.74 22.33
N SER A 89 30.79 9.43 22.27
CA SER A 89 30.26 8.60 23.37
C SER A 89 31.25 7.53 23.78
#